data_AF-A0A2N5I254-F1
#
_entry.id   AF-A0A2N5I254-F1
#
_cell.length_a   1.000
_cell.length_b   1.000
_cell.length_c   1.000
_cell.angle_alpha   90.00
_cell.angle_beta   90.00
_cell.angle_gamma   90.00
#
_symmetry.space_group_name_H-M   'P 1'
#
loop_
_entity.id
_entity.type
_entity.pdbx_description
1 polymer ?
#
loop_
_entity_poly.entity_id
_entity_poly.type
_entity_poly.pdbx_seq_one_letter_code
_entity_poly.pdbx_strand_id
1 'polypeptide(L)'
;MNNFERRLKKMELGLTSSSTPILMADTGLVLGSHPLSQLLASEFNHNFDAYDTAIDSVYNATRIGGSNYHHLLDGQHSLLSSIHAVKDVKADDSFLTEIAQASEHLLRDVASVSGINPFFTLTGEQFNSIASYCQEFGISKPFLADALTLNGPELIGGCLALTSSLIMGKKADPSLLSNLSGSFLVSSLATANPFLLPVAAGGMAYSIYKAEDKKEALITAGKGAIVSGSAIAVGTVIGGPVWLGCMVGIGTAVAVKYVLNNPEKAFTKVQDLIKPANSIFRKISLQIS
;
A
#
# COMPACT_ATOMS: atom_id res chain seq x y z
N MET A 1 -9.14 51.16 -2.14
CA MET A 1 -9.01 49.82 -1.52
C MET A 1 -7.62 49.31 -1.82
N ASN A 2 -6.76 49.25 -0.81
CA ASN A 2 -5.34 48.88 -0.95
C ASN A 2 -5.23 47.38 -1.32
N ASN A 3 -4.18 46.97 -2.02
CA ASN A 3 -3.93 45.58 -2.42
C ASN A 3 -3.93 44.62 -1.21
N PHE A 4 -3.60 45.14 -0.03
CA PHE A 4 -3.66 44.43 1.25
C PHE A 4 -5.11 44.17 1.73
N GLU A 5 -6.00 45.16 1.64
CA GLU A 5 -7.42 45.02 1.97
C GLU A 5 -8.13 44.09 0.98
N ARG A 6 -7.72 44.09 -0.29
CA ARG A 6 -8.23 43.16 -1.32
C ARG A 6 -7.81 41.71 -1.05
N ARG A 7 -6.65 41.50 -0.42
CA ARG A 7 -6.14 40.19 0.02
C ARG A 7 -6.82 39.71 1.30
N LEU A 8 -7.07 40.60 2.26
CA LEU A 8 -7.83 40.29 3.48
C LEU A 8 -9.29 39.97 3.18
N LYS A 9 -9.93 40.72 2.27
CA LYS A 9 -11.30 40.45 1.83
C LYS A 9 -11.45 39.12 1.07
N LYS A 10 -10.36 38.64 0.44
CA LYS A 10 -10.29 37.28 -0.15
C LYS A 10 -10.04 36.18 0.88
N MET A 11 -9.57 36.52 2.09
CA MET A 11 -9.43 35.59 3.22
C MET A 11 -10.69 35.52 4.09
N GLU A 12 -11.49 36.59 4.19
CA GLU A 12 -12.78 36.59 4.89
C GLU A 12 -13.94 36.01 4.07
N LEU A 13 -13.88 36.11 2.73
CA LEU A 13 -14.83 35.42 1.84
C LEU A 13 -14.32 34.01 1.57
N GLY A 14 -14.74 33.05 2.40
CA GLY A 14 -14.47 31.61 2.28
C GLY A 14 -14.89 31.00 0.94
N LEU A 15 -14.15 31.32 -0.12
CA LEU A 15 -14.26 30.83 -1.48
C LEU A 15 -12.86 30.45 -1.97
N THR A 16 -12.29 29.46 -1.30
CA THR A 16 -11.81 28.20 -1.90
C THR A 16 -11.40 27.34 -0.71
N SER A 17 -12.18 26.29 -0.48
CA SER A 17 -12.00 25.38 0.64
C SER A 17 -10.61 24.77 0.62
N SER A 18 -9.80 25.17 1.59
CA SER A 18 -8.77 24.33 2.16
C SER A 18 -9.46 23.17 2.89
N SER A 19 -9.69 22.06 2.18
CA SER A 19 -10.00 20.76 2.79
C SER A 19 -9.92 19.65 1.75
N THR A 20 -8.81 19.61 1.02
CA THR A 20 -8.25 18.29 0.73
C THR A 20 -7.18 18.10 1.80
N PRO A 21 -7.32 17.15 2.76
CA PRO A 21 -6.08 16.52 3.18
C PRO A 21 -5.48 16.00 1.89
N ILE A 22 -4.32 16.50 1.48
CA ILE A 22 -3.48 15.77 0.52
C ILE A 22 -2.98 14.55 1.30
N LEU A 23 -3.90 13.63 1.62
CA LEU A 23 -3.54 12.25 1.78
C LEU A 23 -3.17 11.88 0.34
N MET A 24 -1.88 11.70 0.08
CA MET A 24 -1.37 11.08 -1.15
C MET A 24 -1.82 9.61 -1.26
N ALA A 25 -3.02 9.27 -0.79
CA ALA A 25 -3.59 7.92 -0.82
C ALA A 25 -3.96 7.50 -2.25
N ASP A 26 -4.18 8.46 -3.16
CA ASP A 26 -4.47 8.13 -4.58
C ASP A 26 -3.21 7.72 -5.38
N THR A 27 -2.05 7.58 -4.72
CA THR A 27 -0.82 7.01 -5.32
C THR A 27 -0.73 5.49 -5.21
N GLY A 28 -1.87 4.79 -5.06
CA GLY A 28 -1.97 3.32 -5.11
C GLY A 28 -1.36 2.66 -6.36
N LEU A 29 -1.05 3.46 -7.39
CA LEU A 29 -0.09 3.12 -8.44
C LEU A 29 1.36 3.29 -7.93
N VAL A 30 1.77 2.45 -6.98
CA VAL A 30 3.20 2.20 -6.78
C VAL A 30 3.70 1.54 -8.06
N LEU A 31 4.64 2.22 -8.74
CA LEU A 31 5.17 1.92 -10.08
C LEU A 31 5.57 0.45 -10.34
N GLY A 32 5.71 -0.39 -9.30
CA GLY A 32 6.06 -1.81 -9.39
C GLY A 32 4.93 -2.81 -9.15
N SER A 33 3.81 -2.45 -8.50
CA SER A 33 2.73 -3.42 -8.21
C SER A 33 1.95 -3.77 -9.47
N HIS A 34 1.64 -2.78 -10.31
CA HIS A 34 0.81 -2.97 -11.49
C HIS A 34 1.47 -3.84 -12.58
N PRO A 35 2.76 -3.68 -12.94
CA PRO A 35 3.41 -4.60 -13.88
C PRO A 35 3.52 -6.03 -13.34
N LEU A 36 3.76 -6.20 -12.04
CA LEU A 36 3.83 -7.52 -11.43
C LEU A 36 2.45 -8.17 -11.33
N SER A 37 1.40 -7.42 -10.98
CA SER A 37 0.03 -7.94 -10.96
C SER A 37 -0.46 -8.31 -12.37
N GLN A 38 -0.10 -7.52 -13.39
CA GLN A 38 -0.37 -7.89 -14.79
C GLN A 38 0.35 -9.16 -15.20
N LEU A 39 1.63 -9.32 -14.84
CA LEU A 39 2.38 -10.55 -15.10
C LEU A 39 1.70 -11.75 -14.44
N LEU A 40 1.40 -11.65 -13.14
CA LEU A 40 0.76 -12.73 -12.40
C LEU A 40 -0.63 -13.07 -12.97
N ALA A 41 -1.42 -12.07 -13.32
CA ALA A 41 -2.71 -12.27 -13.95
C ALA A 41 -2.57 -12.99 -15.30
N SER A 42 -1.58 -12.60 -16.12
CA SER A 42 -1.36 -13.21 -17.43
C SER A 42 -0.87 -14.66 -17.37
N GLU A 43 -0.20 -15.06 -16.29
CA GLU A 43 0.35 -16.41 -16.15
C GLU A 43 -0.59 -17.35 -15.38
N PHE A 44 -1.32 -16.83 -14.38
CA PHE A 44 -2.03 -17.67 -13.40
C PHE A 44 -3.54 -17.41 -13.32
N ASN A 45 -4.05 -16.25 -13.74
CA ASN A 45 -5.48 -15.95 -13.64
C ASN A 45 -6.23 -16.34 -14.92
N HIS A 46 -6.54 -17.62 -15.05
CA HIS A 46 -7.27 -18.19 -16.19
C HIS A 46 -8.30 -19.20 -15.71
N ASN A 47 -9.43 -19.25 -16.42
CA ASN A 47 -10.48 -20.27 -16.22
C ASN A 47 -10.26 -21.45 -17.17
N PHE A 48 -10.41 -22.67 -16.65
CA PHE A 48 -10.12 -23.92 -17.34
C PHE A 48 -11.28 -24.91 -17.31
N ASP A 49 -12.19 -24.82 -16.35
CA ASP A 49 -13.19 -25.87 -16.16
C ASP A 49 -14.60 -25.41 -15.72
N ALA A 50 -15.44 -26.41 -15.39
CA ALA A 50 -16.82 -26.20 -14.99
C ALA A 50 -16.95 -25.57 -13.60
N TYR A 51 -15.98 -25.76 -12.69
CA TYR A 51 -15.98 -25.13 -11.37
C TYR A 51 -15.72 -23.64 -11.51
N ASP A 52 -14.78 -23.26 -12.39
CA ASP A 52 -14.51 -21.86 -12.71
C ASP A 52 -15.75 -21.17 -13.29
N THR A 53 -16.43 -21.86 -14.20
CA THR A 53 -17.69 -21.35 -14.78
C THR A 53 -18.78 -21.19 -13.72
N ALA A 54 -18.81 -22.06 -12.71
CA ALA A 54 -19.78 -22.00 -11.63
C ALA A 54 -19.49 -20.84 -10.67
N ILE A 55 -18.22 -20.63 -10.28
CA ILE A 55 -17.81 -19.52 -9.43
C ILE A 55 -18.00 -18.18 -10.15
N ASP A 56 -17.72 -18.09 -11.46
CA ASP A 56 -17.91 -16.86 -12.22
C ASP A 56 -19.34 -16.67 -12.75
N SER A 57 -20.28 -17.56 -12.42
CA SER A 57 -21.60 -17.60 -13.08
C SER A 57 -22.37 -16.29 -12.98
N VAL A 58 -22.33 -15.63 -11.82
CA VAL A 58 -22.97 -14.32 -11.61
C VAL A 58 -22.27 -13.23 -12.42
N TYR A 59 -20.94 -13.20 -12.43
CA TYR A 59 -20.20 -12.22 -13.26
C TYR A 59 -20.45 -12.43 -14.75
N ASN A 60 -20.44 -13.68 -15.22
CA ASN A 60 -20.69 -14.02 -16.61
C ASN A 60 -22.08 -13.60 -17.07
N ALA A 61 -23.09 -13.74 -16.21
CA ALA A 61 -24.48 -13.37 -16.50
C ALA A 61 -24.73 -11.85 -16.42
N THR A 62 -24.15 -11.18 -15.42
CA THR A 62 -24.53 -9.79 -15.06
C THR A 62 -23.49 -8.75 -15.42
N ARG A 63 -22.23 -9.15 -15.54
CA ARG A 63 -21.04 -8.29 -15.64
C ARG A 63 -20.93 -7.28 -14.48
N ILE A 64 -21.49 -7.61 -13.32
CA ILE A 64 -21.47 -6.74 -12.13
C ILE A 64 -20.03 -6.34 -11.77
N GLY A 65 -19.81 -5.05 -11.48
CA GLY A 65 -18.50 -4.54 -11.07
C GLY A 65 -17.43 -4.47 -12.16
N GLY A 66 -17.64 -5.09 -13.33
CA GLY A 66 -16.59 -5.21 -14.35
C GLY A 66 -15.35 -5.94 -13.84
N SER A 67 -14.27 -5.91 -14.63
CA SER A 67 -13.01 -6.60 -14.27
C SER A 67 -12.41 -6.14 -12.94
N ASN A 68 -12.69 -4.91 -12.52
CA ASN A 68 -12.01 -4.29 -11.38
C ASN A 68 -12.68 -4.56 -10.03
N TYR A 69 -13.96 -4.93 -10.03
CA TYR A 69 -14.72 -5.05 -8.77
C TYR A 69 -15.53 -6.34 -8.64
N HIS A 70 -15.66 -7.18 -9.68
CA HIS A 70 -16.55 -8.35 -9.61
C HIS A 70 -16.19 -9.31 -8.47
N HIS A 71 -14.91 -9.60 -8.22
CA HIS A 71 -14.47 -10.42 -7.08
C HIS A 71 -14.94 -9.90 -5.71
N LEU A 72 -15.28 -8.62 -5.59
CA LEU A 72 -15.86 -8.05 -4.37
C LEU A 72 -17.40 -8.10 -4.40
N LEU A 73 -18.02 -8.08 -5.58
CA LEU A 73 -19.42 -7.70 -5.78
C LEU A 73 -20.38 -8.79 -6.25
N ASP A 74 -19.91 -9.82 -6.94
CA ASP A 74 -20.79 -10.85 -7.52
C ASP A 74 -21.28 -11.90 -6.51
N GLY A 75 -20.73 -11.88 -5.30
CA GLY A 75 -21.15 -12.77 -4.24
C GLY A 75 -20.44 -14.11 -4.19
N GLN A 76 -19.53 -14.43 -5.13
CA GLN A 76 -19.01 -15.79 -5.33
C GLN A 76 -17.52 -15.97 -5.00
N HIS A 77 -16.70 -14.91 -5.02
CA HIS A 77 -15.24 -15.01 -4.77
C HIS A 77 -14.79 -14.88 -3.30
N SER A 78 -15.67 -15.23 -2.35
CA SER A 78 -15.26 -15.47 -0.95
C SER A 78 -15.09 -16.96 -0.69
N LEU A 79 -14.36 -17.37 0.34
CA LEU A 79 -14.14 -18.81 0.63
C LEU A 79 -15.45 -19.57 0.80
N LEU A 80 -16.39 -19.02 1.58
CA LEU A 80 -17.67 -19.69 1.82
C LEU A 80 -18.56 -19.67 0.57
N SER A 81 -18.57 -18.55 -0.15
CA SER A 81 -19.39 -18.42 -1.35
C SER A 81 -18.92 -19.29 -2.50
N SER A 82 -17.60 -19.39 -2.70
CA SER A 82 -17.00 -20.21 -3.76
C SER A 82 -17.27 -21.68 -3.51
N ILE A 83 -17.12 -22.16 -2.27
CA ILE A 83 -17.52 -23.52 -1.87
C ILE A 83 -19.01 -23.77 -2.16
N HIS A 84 -19.86 -22.78 -1.90
CA HIS A 84 -21.28 -22.89 -2.23
C HIS A 84 -21.54 -22.93 -3.74
N ALA A 85 -20.78 -22.15 -4.52
CA ALA A 85 -20.94 -22.05 -5.97
C ALA A 85 -20.48 -23.32 -6.70
N VAL A 86 -19.42 -23.98 -6.22
CA VAL A 86 -18.92 -25.24 -6.79
C VAL A 86 -19.73 -26.46 -6.36
N LYS A 87 -20.66 -26.27 -5.42
CA LYS A 87 -21.46 -27.36 -4.89
C LYS A 87 -22.27 -28.01 -6.02
N ASP A 88 -22.25 -29.34 -6.06
CA ASP A 88 -23.01 -30.13 -7.02
C ASP A 88 -22.63 -29.88 -8.51
N VAL A 89 -21.46 -29.27 -8.78
CA VAL A 89 -20.94 -29.11 -10.17
C VAL A 89 -20.76 -30.48 -10.84
N LYS A 90 -20.29 -31.50 -10.09
CA LYS A 90 -20.39 -32.90 -10.50
C LYS A 90 -21.10 -33.73 -9.43
N ALA A 91 -21.91 -34.67 -9.89
CA ALA A 91 -22.77 -35.48 -9.02
C ALA A 91 -22.01 -36.45 -8.11
N ASP A 92 -20.76 -36.77 -8.45
CA ASP A 92 -19.89 -37.69 -7.71
C ASP A 92 -18.78 -36.97 -6.92
N ASP A 93 -18.81 -35.63 -6.86
CA ASP A 93 -17.83 -34.88 -6.10
C ASP A 93 -17.95 -35.14 -4.60
N SER A 94 -16.78 -35.28 -3.97
CA SER A 94 -16.69 -35.25 -2.53
C SER A 94 -16.62 -33.80 -2.05
N PHE A 95 -17.03 -33.55 -0.81
CA PHE A 95 -16.87 -32.23 -0.18
C PHE A 95 -15.41 -31.73 -0.18
N LEU A 96 -14.42 -32.64 -0.09
CA LEU A 96 -13.00 -32.25 -0.17
C LEU A 96 -12.62 -31.81 -1.59
N THR A 97 -13.23 -32.40 -2.62
CA THR A 97 -13.05 -31.98 -4.02
C THR A 97 -13.59 -30.56 -4.20
N GLU A 98 -14.80 -30.29 -3.69
CA GLU A 98 -15.41 -28.96 -3.73
C GLU A 98 -14.52 -27.90 -3.06
N ILE A 99 -14.02 -28.18 -1.84
CA ILE A 99 -13.08 -27.27 -1.15
C ILE A 99 -11.81 -27.05 -1.96
N ALA A 100 -11.22 -28.11 -2.52
CA ALA A 100 -9.98 -28.02 -3.28
C ALA A 100 -10.17 -27.16 -4.53
N GLN A 101 -11.26 -27.37 -5.28
CA GLN A 101 -11.57 -26.60 -6.49
C GLN A 101 -11.86 -25.14 -6.18
N ALA A 102 -12.66 -24.86 -5.15
CA ALA A 102 -12.92 -23.50 -4.70
C ALA A 102 -11.62 -22.79 -4.26
N SER A 103 -10.76 -23.49 -3.51
CA SER A 103 -9.49 -22.92 -3.04
C SER A 103 -8.51 -22.67 -4.18
N GLU A 104 -8.43 -23.57 -5.16
CA GLU A 104 -7.59 -23.43 -6.35
C GLU A 104 -8.05 -22.25 -7.22
N HIS A 105 -9.35 -22.09 -7.41
CA HIS A 105 -9.91 -20.94 -8.12
C HIS A 105 -9.58 -19.63 -7.40
N LEU A 106 -9.88 -19.53 -6.10
CA LEU A 106 -9.56 -18.34 -5.32
C LEU A 106 -8.06 -18.02 -5.31
N LEU A 107 -7.19 -19.04 -5.31
CA LEU A 107 -5.74 -18.82 -5.40
C LEU A 107 -5.33 -18.21 -6.75
N ARG A 108 -6.00 -18.58 -7.84
CA ARG A 108 -5.81 -17.94 -9.15
C ARG A 108 -6.36 -16.51 -9.15
N ASP A 109 -7.48 -16.27 -8.49
CA ASP A 109 -8.04 -14.92 -8.39
C ASP A 109 -7.15 -13.98 -7.55
N VAL A 110 -6.39 -14.49 -6.58
CA VAL A 110 -5.32 -13.70 -5.92
C VAL A 110 -4.30 -13.21 -6.96
N ALA A 111 -4.02 -13.97 -8.01
CA ALA A 111 -3.12 -13.54 -9.08
C ALA A 111 -3.74 -12.48 -10.00
N SER A 112 -5.05 -12.20 -9.89
CA SER A 112 -5.70 -11.12 -10.65
C SER A 112 -5.17 -9.73 -10.26
N VAL A 113 -5.40 -8.74 -11.14
CA VAL A 113 -5.03 -7.35 -10.86
C VAL A 113 -5.88 -6.77 -9.72
N SER A 114 -7.18 -7.08 -9.69
CA SER A 114 -8.12 -6.60 -8.66
C SER A 114 -7.99 -7.33 -7.31
N GLY A 115 -7.32 -8.48 -7.28
CA GLY A 115 -7.24 -9.35 -6.10
C GLY A 115 -8.60 -9.90 -5.67
N ILE A 116 -8.65 -10.53 -4.49
CA ILE A 116 -9.88 -11.06 -3.89
C ILE A 116 -10.04 -10.69 -2.42
N ASN A 117 -11.27 -10.72 -1.94
CA ASN A 117 -11.54 -10.78 -0.51
C ASN A 117 -11.98 -12.21 -0.11
N PRO A 118 -11.12 -13.01 0.53
CA PRO A 118 -11.47 -14.40 0.85
C PRO A 118 -12.50 -14.51 1.97
N PHE A 119 -12.82 -13.42 2.68
CA PHE A 119 -13.63 -13.45 3.89
C PHE A 119 -15.09 -13.06 3.65
N PHE A 120 -15.34 -12.11 2.75
CA PHE A 120 -16.68 -11.59 2.50
C PHE A 120 -16.82 -10.99 1.10
N THR A 121 -18.07 -10.74 0.74
CA THR A 121 -18.50 -10.04 -0.46
C THR A 121 -19.45 -8.91 -0.08
N LEU A 122 -19.57 -7.90 -0.95
CA LEU A 122 -20.45 -6.76 -0.76
C LEU A 122 -21.42 -6.67 -1.93
N THR A 123 -22.65 -6.23 -1.71
CA THR A 123 -23.49 -5.81 -2.84
C THR A 123 -22.94 -4.53 -3.45
N GLY A 124 -23.27 -4.26 -4.72
CA GLY A 124 -22.89 -3.00 -5.37
C GLY A 124 -23.37 -1.77 -4.59
N GLU A 125 -24.55 -1.83 -3.97
CA GLU A 125 -25.10 -0.76 -3.14
C GLU A 125 -24.28 -0.55 -1.84
N GLN A 126 -23.93 -1.64 -1.15
CA GLN A 126 -23.09 -1.59 0.04
C GLN A 126 -21.73 -0.98 -0.28
N PHE A 127 -21.06 -1.47 -1.33
CA PHE A 127 -19.75 -0.97 -1.71
C PHE A 127 -19.80 0.51 -2.14
N ASN A 128 -20.82 0.90 -2.91
CA ASN A 128 -21.01 2.31 -3.28
C ASN A 128 -21.26 3.20 -2.07
N SER A 129 -22.05 2.76 -1.09
CA SER A 129 -22.35 3.53 0.11
C SER A 129 -21.10 3.74 0.97
N ILE A 130 -20.32 2.68 1.19
CA ILE A 130 -19.04 2.77 1.90
C ILE A 130 -18.07 3.67 1.14
N ALA A 131 -17.96 3.50 -0.18
CA ALA A 131 -17.09 4.32 -1.02
C ALA A 131 -17.46 5.81 -0.97
N SER A 132 -18.77 6.14 -0.99
CA SER A 132 -19.24 7.52 -0.86
C SER A 132 -18.88 8.12 0.50
N TYR A 133 -19.04 7.35 1.58
CA TYR A 133 -18.61 7.79 2.91
C TYR A 133 -17.08 7.98 3.01
N CYS A 134 -16.31 7.03 2.49
CA CYS A 134 -14.85 7.09 2.48
C CYS A 134 -14.30 8.25 1.63
N GLN A 135 -15.00 8.64 0.57
CA GLN A 135 -14.63 9.80 -0.26
C GLN A 135 -14.64 11.11 0.54
N GLU A 136 -15.48 11.26 1.56
CA GLU A 136 -15.45 12.44 2.46
C GLU A 136 -14.11 12.59 3.20
N PHE A 137 -13.40 11.48 3.38
CA PHE A 137 -12.07 11.43 4.01
C PHE A 137 -10.93 11.42 2.98
N GLY A 138 -11.22 11.60 1.69
CA GLY A 138 -10.23 11.59 0.61
C GLY A 138 -9.78 10.18 0.18
N ILE A 139 -10.51 9.14 0.56
CA ILE A 139 -10.25 7.76 0.10
C ILE A 139 -11.06 7.52 -1.17
N SER A 140 -10.37 7.31 -2.29
CA SER A 140 -11.02 7.02 -3.57
C SER A 140 -11.64 5.62 -3.57
N LYS A 141 -12.67 5.44 -4.41
CA LYS A 141 -13.32 4.13 -4.57
C LYS A 141 -12.34 3.02 -5.02
N PRO A 142 -11.41 3.26 -5.97
CA PRO A 142 -10.38 2.28 -6.31
C PRO A 142 -9.46 1.94 -5.14
N PHE A 143 -8.98 2.94 -4.38
CA PHE A 143 -8.15 2.69 -3.21
C PHE A 143 -8.88 1.88 -2.14
N LEU A 144 -10.18 2.15 -1.94
CA LEU A 144 -11.00 1.34 -1.05
C LEU A 144 -11.15 -0.10 -1.54
N ALA A 145 -11.28 -0.32 -2.86
CA ALA A 145 -11.31 -1.68 -3.41
C ALA A 145 -10.00 -2.41 -3.10
N ASP A 146 -8.85 -1.80 -3.40
CA ASP A 146 -7.53 -2.36 -3.10
C ASP A 146 -7.35 -2.62 -1.59
N ALA A 147 -7.87 -1.73 -0.72
CA ALA A 147 -7.83 -1.93 0.72
C ALA A 147 -8.70 -3.11 1.23
N LEU A 148 -9.65 -3.55 0.42
CA LEU A 148 -10.56 -4.65 0.74
C LEU A 148 -10.20 -5.95 0.01
N THR A 149 -9.29 -5.92 -0.95
CA THR A 149 -8.87 -7.08 -1.73
C THR A 149 -7.39 -7.36 -1.54
N LEU A 150 -7.01 -8.62 -1.73
CA LEU A 150 -5.64 -9.08 -1.67
C LEU A 150 -5.25 -9.63 -3.03
N ASN A 151 -4.22 -9.06 -3.64
CA ASN A 151 -3.62 -9.56 -4.87
C ASN A 151 -2.24 -10.21 -4.65
N GLY A 152 -1.68 -10.78 -5.72
CA GLY A 152 -0.41 -11.52 -5.68
C GLY A 152 0.77 -10.70 -5.14
N PRO A 153 1.06 -9.49 -5.67
CA PRO A 153 2.11 -8.62 -5.12
C PRO A 153 1.93 -8.33 -3.63
N GLU A 154 0.71 -8.10 -3.18
CA GLU A 154 0.41 -7.80 -1.79
C GLU A 154 0.61 -9.01 -0.87
N LEU A 155 0.21 -10.20 -1.33
CA LEU A 155 0.45 -11.46 -0.63
C LEU A 155 1.96 -11.72 -0.50
N ILE A 156 2.72 -11.60 -1.58
CA ILE A 156 4.18 -11.79 -1.58
C ILE A 156 4.84 -10.79 -0.62
N GLY A 157 4.49 -9.50 -0.74
CA GLY A 157 5.01 -8.44 0.13
C GLY A 157 4.69 -8.68 1.60
N GLY A 158 3.45 -9.07 1.90
CA GLY A 158 3.02 -9.41 3.26
C GLY A 158 3.71 -10.66 3.82
N CYS A 159 3.93 -11.71 3.01
CA CYS A 159 4.69 -12.90 3.42
C CYS A 159 6.15 -12.58 3.75
N LEU A 160 6.81 -11.74 2.94
CA LEU A 160 8.18 -11.28 3.21
C LEU A 160 8.23 -10.42 4.49
N ALA A 161 7.25 -9.55 4.68
CA ALA A 161 7.13 -8.74 5.88
C ALA A 161 6.88 -9.58 7.13
N LEU A 162 6.01 -10.58 7.05
CA LEU A 162 5.73 -11.50 8.14
C LEU A 162 6.98 -12.29 8.52
N THR A 163 7.66 -12.87 7.53
CA THR A 163 8.88 -13.65 7.75
C THR A 163 9.98 -12.81 8.39
N SER A 164 10.21 -11.60 7.87
CA SER A 164 11.21 -10.68 8.45
C SER A 164 10.83 -10.23 9.86
N SER A 165 9.55 -9.98 10.12
CA SER A 165 9.04 -9.64 11.47
C SER A 165 9.25 -10.79 12.45
N LEU A 166 8.98 -12.03 12.04
CA LEU A 166 9.22 -13.22 12.86
C LEU A 166 10.72 -13.43 13.16
N ILE A 167 11.60 -13.21 12.18
CA ILE A 167 13.05 -13.31 12.38
C ILE A 167 13.54 -12.22 13.34
N MET A 168 13.09 -10.97 13.18
CA MET A 168 13.50 -9.87 14.05
C MET A 168 12.90 -9.97 15.45
N GLY A 169 11.65 -10.43 15.58
CA GLY A 169 10.99 -10.62 16.86
C GLY A 169 11.60 -11.71 17.74
N LYS A 170 12.37 -12.64 17.14
CA LYS A 170 13.19 -13.63 17.87
C LYS A 170 14.50 -13.06 18.40
N LYS A 171 14.97 -11.90 17.89
CA LYS A 171 16.20 -11.28 18.36
C LYS A 171 15.94 -10.54 19.68
N ALA A 172 17.01 -10.40 20.46
CA ALA A 172 16.96 -9.72 21.76
C ALA A 172 16.79 -8.19 21.67
N ASP A 173 16.71 -7.62 20.47
CA ASP A 173 16.62 -6.18 20.25
C ASP A 173 15.24 -5.79 19.65
N PRO A 174 14.29 -5.33 20.49
CA PRO A 174 12.97 -4.87 20.05
C PRO A 174 13.02 -3.66 19.11
N SER A 175 14.12 -2.89 19.12
CA SER A 175 14.24 -1.67 18.31
C SER A 175 14.28 -1.99 16.81
N LEU A 176 14.88 -3.12 16.42
CA LEU A 176 14.93 -3.56 15.02
C LEU A 176 13.53 -3.88 14.49
N LEU A 177 12.73 -4.62 15.28
CA LEU A 177 11.36 -4.92 14.91
C LEU A 177 10.50 -3.65 14.89
N SER A 178 10.72 -2.73 15.83
CA SER A 178 10.01 -1.45 15.88
C SER A 178 10.28 -0.61 14.62
N ASN A 179 11.55 -0.49 14.23
CA ASN A 179 11.96 0.20 13.00
C ASN A 179 11.33 -0.43 11.75
N LEU A 180 11.38 -1.76 11.67
CA LEU A 180 10.82 -2.51 10.57
C LEU A 180 9.29 -2.33 10.48
N SER A 181 8.60 -2.41 11.62
CA SER A 181 7.15 -2.26 11.71
C SER A 181 6.69 -0.86 11.33
N GLY A 182 7.43 0.18 11.71
CA GLY A 182 7.17 1.55 11.26
C GLY A 182 7.34 1.71 9.75
N SER A 183 8.31 1.02 9.15
CA SER A 183 8.51 1.00 7.69
C SER A 183 7.35 0.29 6.98
N PHE A 184 6.92 -0.85 7.50
CA PHE A 184 5.78 -1.60 6.96
C PHE A 184 4.46 -0.86 7.10
N LEU A 185 4.24 -0.11 8.18
CA LEU A 185 3.01 0.67 8.36
C LEU A 185 2.85 1.72 7.27
N VAL A 186 3.92 2.47 6.96
CA VAL A 186 3.87 3.44 5.86
C VAL A 186 3.69 2.75 4.51
N SER A 187 4.38 1.63 4.31
CA SER A 187 4.25 0.85 3.08
C SER A 187 2.83 0.32 2.88
N SER A 188 2.20 -0.25 3.91
CA SER A 188 0.83 -0.77 3.83
C SER A 188 -0.19 0.31 3.55
N LEU A 189 -0.01 1.49 4.16
CA LEU A 189 -0.90 2.62 3.91
C LEU A 189 -0.73 3.19 2.50
N ALA A 190 0.51 3.26 2.01
CA ALA A 190 0.79 3.74 0.66
C ALA A 190 0.28 2.80 -0.43
N THR A 191 0.29 1.49 -0.19
CA THR A 191 -0.14 0.47 -1.17
C THR A 191 -1.53 -0.08 -0.92
N ALA A 192 -2.28 0.46 0.04
CA ALA A 192 -3.55 -0.11 0.50
C ALA A 192 -3.50 -1.61 0.92
N ASN A 193 -2.32 -2.18 1.22
CA ASN A 193 -2.17 -3.64 1.34
C ASN A 193 -2.82 -4.18 2.63
N PRO A 194 -3.91 -4.97 2.54
CA PRO A 194 -4.66 -5.41 3.72
C PRO A 194 -3.94 -6.51 4.51
N PHE A 195 -2.97 -7.20 3.92
CA PHE A 195 -2.20 -8.25 4.60
C PHE A 195 -0.96 -7.68 5.31
N LEU A 196 -0.30 -6.68 4.73
CA LEU A 196 0.87 -6.03 5.32
C LEU A 196 0.52 -5.20 6.55
N LEU A 197 -0.64 -4.54 6.54
CA LEU A 197 -1.09 -3.68 7.64
C LEU A 197 -1.15 -4.42 9.00
N PRO A 198 -1.83 -5.58 9.14
CA PRO A 198 -1.86 -6.31 10.40
C PRO A 198 -0.49 -6.85 10.81
N VAL A 199 0.38 -7.21 9.86
CA VAL A 199 1.78 -7.59 10.16
C VAL A 199 2.53 -6.41 10.78
N ALA A 200 2.41 -5.21 10.18
CA ALA A 200 3.02 -3.99 10.68
C ALA A 200 2.50 -3.63 12.09
N ALA A 201 1.17 -3.67 12.27
CA ALA A 201 0.53 -3.36 13.54
C ALA A 201 0.92 -4.37 14.64
N GLY A 202 0.92 -5.67 14.32
CA GLY A 202 1.32 -6.73 15.24
C GLY A 202 2.79 -6.64 15.64
N GLY A 203 3.68 -6.42 14.67
CA GLY A 203 5.11 -6.20 14.92
C GLY A 203 5.37 -4.96 15.78
N MET A 204 4.65 -3.87 15.53
CA MET A 204 4.75 -2.64 16.32
C MET A 204 4.27 -2.87 17.75
N ALA A 205 3.08 -3.45 17.93
CA ALA A 205 2.53 -3.76 19.24
C ALA A 205 3.45 -4.68 20.05
N TYR A 206 3.98 -5.73 19.42
CA TYR A 206 4.93 -6.64 20.06
C TYR A 206 6.24 -5.93 20.44
N SER A 207 6.78 -5.07 19.56
CA SER A 207 8.01 -4.31 19.85
C SER A 207 7.84 -3.36 21.03
N ILE A 208 6.70 -2.66 21.13
CA ILE A 208 6.38 -1.74 22.24
C ILE A 208 6.17 -2.52 23.54
N TYR A 209 5.53 -3.69 23.46
CA TYR A 209 5.32 -4.56 24.62
C TYR A 209 6.64 -5.09 25.20
N LYS A 210 7.61 -5.40 24.33
CA LYS A 210 8.92 -5.93 24.73
C LYS A 210 9.97 -4.86 25.06
N ALA A 211 9.77 -3.62 24.63
CA ALA A 211 10.71 -2.55 24.89
C ALA A 211 10.68 -2.11 26.36
N GLU A 212 11.86 -1.93 26.96
CA GLU A 212 11.99 -1.30 28.28
C GLU A 212 11.54 0.17 28.22
N ASP A 213 11.94 0.89 27.16
CA ASP A 213 11.49 2.25 26.87
C ASP A 213 10.54 2.27 25.66
N LYS A 214 9.24 2.42 25.95
CA LYS A 214 8.19 2.52 24.94
C LYS A 214 8.32 3.75 24.05
N LYS A 215 8.84 4.85 24.58
CA LYS A 215 9.03 6.10 23.82
C LYS A 215 10.14 5.89 22.79
N GLU A 216 11.24 5.26 23.17
CA GLU A 216 12.33 4.97 22.25
C GLU A 216 11.92 3.98 21.15
N ALA A 217 11.08 2.98 21.49
CA ALA A 217 10.48 2.10 20.49
C ALA A 217 9.65 2.90 19.47
N LEU A 218 8.76 3.78 19.93
CA LEU A 218 7.95 4.63 19.04
C LEU A 218 8.81 5.57 18.19
N ILE A 219 9.86 6.18 18.75
CA ILE A 219 10.81 7.01 17.99
C ILE A 219 11.50 6.16 16.91
N THR A 220 11.91 4.94 17.25
CA THR A 220 12.57 4.02 16.33
C THR A 220 11.63 3.55 15.21
N ALA A 221 10.37 3.30 15.51
CA ALA A 221 9.32 3.08 14.52
C ALA A 221 9.15 4.31 13.62
N GLY A 222 9.11 5.51 14.20
CA GLY A 222 9.07 6.77 13.45
C GLY A 222 10.24 6.93 12.48
N LYS A 223 11.46 6.56 12.89
CA LYS A 223 12.63 6.54 11.98
C LYS A 223 12.40 5.58 10.81
N GLY A 224 11.84 4.41 11.05
CA GLY A 224 11.50 3.44 10.01
C GLY A 224 10.45 4.00 9.03
N ALA A 225 9.41 4.61 9.58
CA ALA A 225 8.38 5.29 8.80
C ALA A 225 8.96 6.38 7.88
N ILE A 226 9.86 7.22 8.40
CA ILE A 226 10.54 8.27 7.62
C ILE A 226 11.39 7.66 6.50
N VAL A 227 12.16 6.60 6.80
CA VAL A 227 13.00 5.92 5.79
C VAL A 227 12.14 5.37 4.65
N SER A 228 11.08 4.63 4.99
CA SER A 228 10.18 4.03 3.99
C SER A 228 9.40 5.08 3.22
N GLY A 229 8.83 6.08 3.91
CA GLY A 229 8.09 7.17 3.29
C GLY A 229 8.94 7.99 2.33
N SER A 230 10.21 8.24 2.69
CA SER A 230 11.15 8.92 1.79
C SER A 230 11.48 8.09 0.56
N ALA A 231 11.71 6.78 0.73
CA ALA A 231 11.98 5.87 -0.37
C ALA A 231 10.80 5.79 -1.35
N ILE A 232 9.57 5.71 -0.84
CA ILE A 232 8.34 5.71 -1.64
C ILE A 232 8.19 7.06 -2.36
N ALA A 233 8.31 8.18 -1.65
CA ALA A 233 8.13 9.51 -2.22
C ALA A 233 9.14 9.82 -3.34
N VAL A 234 10.40 9.43 -3.18
CA VAL A 234 11.40 9.60 -4.25
C VAL A 234 11.13 8.63 -5.40
N GLY A 235 10.75 7.39 -5.08
CA GLY A 235 10.40 6.38 -6.08
C GLY A 235 9.24 6.81 -6.99
N THR A 236 8.23 7.52 -6.46
CA THR A 236 7.08 7.99 -7.26
C THR A 236 7.42 9.20 -8.13
N VAL A 237 8.38 10.04 -7.73
CA VAL A 237 8.82 11.20 -8.52
C VAL A 237 9.72 10.79 -9.69
N ILE A 238 10.47 9.70 -9.55
CA ILE A 238 11.42 9.24 -10.56
C ILE A 238 10.70 8.28 -11.51
N GLY A 239 10.27 8.82 -12.65
CA GLY A 239 9.75 8.02 -13.76
C GLY A 239 10.82 7.09 -14.34
N GLY A 240 10.38 5.99 -14.96
CA GLY A 240 11.25 5.03 -15.63
C GLY A 240 10.85 3.58 -15.36
N PRO A 241 11.68 2.61 -15.79
CA PRO A 241 11.46 1.20 -15.49
C PRO A 241 11.47 0.92 -13.98
N VAL A 242 10.71 -0.09 -13.54
CA VAL A 242 10.56 -0.48 -12.12
C VAL A 242 11.90 -0.62 -11.40
N TRP A 243 12.89 -1.24 -12.04
CA TRP A 243 14.21 -1.46 -11.43
C TRP A 243 14.95 -0.16 -11.09
N LEU A 244 14.75 0.92 -11.86
CA LEU A 244 15.35 2.23 -11.59
C LEU A 244 14.71 2.84 -10.33
N GLY A 245 13.39 2.75 -10.23
CA GLY A 245 12.65 3.14 -9.02
C GLY A 245 13.13 2.39 -7.79
N CYS A 246 13.34 1.07 -7.90
CA CYS A 246 13.90 0.25 -6.80
C CYS A 246 15.31 0.71 -6.40
N MET A 247 16.20 0.95 -7.35
CA MET A 247 17.57 1.40 -7.06
C MET A 247 17.57 2.74 -6.32
N VAL A 248 16.79 3.71 -6.79
CA VAL A 248 16.73 5.03 -6.14
C VAL A 248 16.00 4.96 -4.80
N GLY A 249 14.97 4.12 -4.67
CA GLY A 249 14.30 3.85 -3.41
C GLY A 249 15.28 3.30 -2.35
N ILE A 250 16.09 2.31 -2.72
CA ILE A 250 17.14 1.76 -1.84
C ILE A 250 18.18 2.81 -1.50
N GLY A 251 18.68 3.55 -2.49
CA GLY A 251 19.66 4.62 -2.27
C GLY A 251 19.14 5.70 -1.31
N THR A 252 17.89 6.12 -1.51
CA THR A 252 17.18 7.06 -0.62
C THR A 252 17.05 6.50 0.79
N ALA A 253 16.62 5.24 0.92
CA ALA A 253 16.47 4.59 2.22
C ALA A 253 17.80 4.55 2.98
N VAL A 254 18.90 4.18 2.31
CA VAL A 254 20.25 4.16 2.90
C VAL A 254 20.69 5.57 3.32
N ALA A 255 20.52 6.57 2.45
CA ALA A 255 20.90 7.95 2.72
C ALA A 255 20.12 8.53 3.91
N VAL A 256 18.79 8.40 3.91
CA VAL A 256 17.91 8.89 4.98
C VAL A 256 18.21 8.18 6.29
N LYS A 257 18.39 6.85 6.27
CA LYS A 257 18.76 6.08 7.46
C LYS A 257 20.12 6.53 8.03
N TYR A 258 21.10 6.81 7.16
CA TYR A 258 22.39 7.35 7.59
C TYR A 258 22.23 8.71 8.27
N VAL A 259 21.44 9.62 7.70
CA VAL A 259 21.17 10.96 8.26
C VAL A 259 20.51 10.86 9.62
N LEU A 260 19.47 10.01 9.76
CA LEU A 260 18.75 9.82 11.02
C LEU A 260 19.63 9.23 12.13
N ASN A 261 20.59 8.38 11.78
CA ASN A 261 21.50 7.75 12.74
C ASN A 261 22.75 8.59 13.04
N ASN A 262 23.11 9.54 12.16
CA ASN A 262 24.33 10.35 12.27
C ASN A 262 24.08 11.83 11.91
N PRO A 263 23.18 12.53 12.62
CA PRO A 263 22.73 13.87 12.22
C PRO A 263 23.85 14.90 12.14
N GLU A 264 24.79 14.91 13.10
CA GLU A 264 25.93 15.85 13.10
C GLU A 264 26.85 15.62 11.91
N LYS A 265 27.28 14.36 11.68
CA LYS A 265 28.14 14.01 10.55
C LYS A 265 27.46 14.28 9.21
N ALA A 266 26.16 14.04 9.12
CA ALA A 266 25.38 14.34 7.94
C ALA A 266 25.32 15.86 7.68
N PHE A 267 25.09 16.65 8.72
CA PHE A 267 25.07 18.11 8.63
C PHE A 267 26.42 18.67 8.17
N THR A 268 27.53 18.20 8.74
CA THR A 268 28.88 18.60 8.30
C THR A 268 29.13 18.27 6.82
N LYS A 269 28.76 17.06 6.37
CA LYS A 269 28.89 16.67 4.96
C LYS A 269 28.06 17.57 4.03
N VAL A 270 26.83 17.91 4.41
CA VAL A 270 25.98 18.82 3.63
C VAL A 270 26.60 20.22 3.59
N GLN A 271 27.09 20.73 4.71
CA GLN A 271 27.81 22.01 4.74
C GLN A 271 29.03 22.00 3.82
N ASP A 272 29.83 20.93 3.83
CA ASP A 272 30.99 20.80 2.96
C ASP A 272 30.63 20.74 1.47
N LEU A 273 29.51 20.12 1.12
CA LEU A 273 28.99 20.10 -0.26
C LEU A 273 28.48 21.47 -0.72
N ILE A 274 27.90 22.28 0.17
CA ILE A 274 27.32 23.58 -0.15
C ILE A 274 28.38 24.70 -0.12
N LYS A 275 29.47 24.55 0.65
CA LYS A 275 30.56 25.53 0.75
C LYS A 275 31.07 26.05 -0.62
N PRO A 276 31.34 25.20 -1.63
CA PRO A 276 31.74 25.67 -2.96
C PRO A 276 30.65 26.52 -3.62
N ALA A 277 29.38 26.09 -3.57
CA ALA A 277 28.25 26.82 -4.15
C ALA A 277 28.03 28.18 -3.47
N ASN A 278 28.13 28.25 -2.14
CA ASN A 278 28.05 29.51 -1.40
C ASN A 278 29.18 30.47 -1.75
N SER A 279 30.39 29.97 -2.02
CA SER A 279 31.51 30.81 -2.47
C SER A 279 31.25 31.41 -3.86
N ILE A 280 30.60 30.66 -4.75
CA ILE A 280 30.23 31.11 -6.10
C ILE A 280 29.10 32.14 -6.02
N PHE A 281 28.03 31.86 -5.26
CA PHE A 281 26.94 32.82 -5.05
C PHE A 281 27.41 34.12 -4.42
N ARG A 282 28.34 34.06 -3.46
CA ARG A 282 28.94 35.25 -2.84
C ARG A 282 29.78 36.06 -3.82
N LYS A 283 30.55 35.41 -4.70
CA LYS A 283 31.31 36.09 -5.76
C LYS A 283 30.38 36.78 -6.77
N ILE A 284 29.30 36.12 -7.17
CA ILE A 284 28.28 36.68 -8.09
C ILE A 284 27.58 37.89 -7.43
N SER A 285 27.16 37.76 -6.17
CA SER A 285 26.54 38.87 -5.41
C SER A 285 27.46 40.09 -5.32
N LEU A 286 28.76 39.90 -5.09
CA LEU A 286 29.75 40.98 -5.01
C LEU A 286 30.12 41.59 -6.37
N GLN A 287 29.83 40.92 -7.49
CA GLN A 287 30.02 41.47 -8.84
C GLN A 287 28.80 42.24 -9.35
N ILE A 288 27.62 42.04 -8.75
CA ILE A 288 26.36 42.71 -9.09
C ILE A 288 26.11 43.94 -8.19
N SER A 289 26.86 44.06 -7.08
CA SER A 289 26.84 45.22 -6.17
C SER A 289 27.91 46.23 -6.56
#